data_AF-A0AAN8K0T9-F1
#
_entry.id   AF-A0AAN8K0T9-F1
#
_cell.length_a   1.000
_cell.length_b   1.000
_cell.length_c   1.000
_cell.angle_alpha   90.00
_cell.angle_beta   90.00
_cell.angle_gamma   90.00
#
_symmetry.space_group_name_H-M   'P 1'
#
loop_
_entity.id
_entity.type
_entity.pdbx_description
1 polymer ?
#
loop_
_entity_poly.entity_id
_entity_poly.type
_entity_poly.pdbx_seq_one_letter_code
_entity_poly.pdbx_strand_id
1 'polypeptide(L)'
;MPIKKRRGPLRGAVSPTGKPGIARKHLVDNYSERPDAPDDLLNGHVLYIYLVKCCSSRARTERELLSFLPPASSHPGINNAIKRVVDRTLNTVKRLSDPKQFGTFSSVCSEKFSFGRVDADGVEEMPDCQMEVDLFPSTSTSAQPIPFSGKGNVKSSTVSVAKSPVKTRQISKCTSCRRLHLPVKSMRKKQLEMRKEHGTRIKDMRIAQKKKAAIKMLNQKLREKKYNLEASKRTVSTLKKKEKRQKRINKMRRAALFQPQPEDELIGRVAELEEQLAER
;
A
#
# COMPACT_ATOMS: atom_id res chain seq x y z
N MET A 1 27.35 -18.31 14.31
CA MET A 1 26.05 -17.65 14.60
C MET A 1 25.16 -17.67 13.36
N PRO A 2 23.91 -18.17 13.41
CA PRO A 2 23.07 -18.27 12.23
C PRO A 2 22.47 -16.91 11.84
N ILE A 3 22.61 -16.56 10.57
CA ILE A 3 22.16 -15.29 9.97
C ILE A 3 20.63 -15.23 9.99
N LYS A 4 20.07 -14.32 10.78
CA LYS A 4 18.62 -14.02 10.80
C LYS A 4 18.19 -13.46 9.45
N LYS A 5 17.49 -14.26 8.64
CA LYS A 5 16.83 -13.84 7.39
C LYS A 5 15.77 -12.77 7.68
N ARG A 6 16.12 -11.49 7.50
CA ARG A 6 15.17 -10.38 7.49
C ARG A 6 14.21 -10.53 6.31
N ARG A 7 12.97 -10.91 6.58
CA ARG A 7 11.87 -10.90 5.61
C ARG A 7 11.49 -9.44 5.32
N GLY A 8 12.05 -8.88 4.26
CA GLY A 8 11.61 -7.60 3.70
C GLY A 8 10.19 -7.68 3.12
N PRO A 9 9.54 -6.52 2.85
CA PRO A 9 8.21 -6.49 2.26
C PRO A 9 8.27 -7.06 0.85
N LEU A 10 7.27 -7.86 0.51
CA LEU A 10 7.15 -8.65 -0.71
C LEU A 10 7.39 -7.82 -1.99
N ARG A 11 8.67 -7.70 -2.38
CA ARG A 11 9.15 -7.55 -3.77
C ARG A 11 9.72 -8.88 -4.26
N GLY A 12 9.19 -10.00 -3.77
CA GLY A 12 9.35 -11.27 -4.43
C GLY A 12 8.51 -11.20 -5.69
N ALA A 13 9.14 -11.31 -6.85
CA ALA A 13 8.47 -11.50 -8.11
C ALA A 13 7.33 -12.52 -7.92
N VAL A 14 6.10 -12.07 -8.13
CA VAL A 14 4.88 -12.86 -8.01
C VAL A 14 4.93 -13.89 -9.13
N SER A 15 5.56 -15.02 -8.85
CA SER A 15 5.52 -16.15 -9.77
C SER A 15 4.07 -16.62 -9.83
N PRO A 16 3.48 -16.79 -11.02
CA PRO A 16 2.13 -17.33 -11.18
C PRO A 16 1.97 -18.73 -10.57
N THR A 17 3.07 -19.40 -10.21
CA THR A 17 3.16 -20.76 -9.67
C THR A 17 3.22 -20.89 -8.14
N GLY A 18 3.24 -19.78 -7.38
CA GLY A 18 3.18 -19.85 -5.92
C GLY A 18 1.78 -20.18 -5.41
N LYS A 19 1.67 -20.90 -4.28
CA LYS A 19 0.37 -21.14 -3.61
C LYS A 19 -0.37 -19.81 -3.46
N PRO A 20 -1.59 -19.67 -4.01
CA PRO A 20 -2.32 -18.41 -3.92
C PRO A 20 -2.56 -18.07 -2.45
N GLY A 21 -2.26 -16.83 -2.06
CA GLY A 21 -2.64 -16.33 -0.74
C GLY A 21 -4.17 -16.29 -0.58
N ILE A 22 -4.65 -16.18 0.65
CA ILE A 22 -6.09 -16.24 1.00
C ILE A 22 -6.93 -15.27 0.15
N ALA A 23 -6.47 -14.02 -0.05
CA ALA A 23 -7.12 -13.06 -0.96
C ALA A 23 -7.28 -13.60 -2.37
N ARG A 24 -6.18 -14.10 -2.94
CA ARG A 24 -6.15 -14.56 -4.33
C ARG A 24 -7.05 -15.78 -4.50
N LYS A 25 -7.07 -16.67 -3.50
CA LYS A 25 -7.98 -17.80 -3.49
C LYS A 25 -9.44 -17.33 -3.46
N HIS A 26 -9.81 -16.44 -2.54
CA HIS A 26 -11.16 -15.88 -2.48
C HIS A 26 -11.59 -15.20 -3.79
N LEU A 27 -10.70 -14.42 -4.41
CA LEU A 27 -10.96 -13.77 -5.69
C LEU A 27 -11.18 -14.76 -6.83
N VAL A 28 -10.39 -15.84 -6.88
CA VAL A 28 -10.55 -16.89 -7.88
C VAL A 28 -11.84 -17.68 -7.64
N ASP A 29 -12.16 -17.98 -6.39
CA ASP A 29 -13.31 -18.83 -6.05
C ASP A 29 -14.65 -18.08 -6.21
N ASN A 30 -14.69 -16.75 -6.05
CA ASN A 30 -15.95 -15.99 -5.99
C ASN A 30 -16.12 -14.95 -7.12
N TYR A 31 -15.04 -14.54 -7.79
CA TYR A 31 -15.08 -13.43 -8.77
C TYR A 31 -14.32 -13.75 -10.06
N SER A 32 -14.10 -15.05 -10.35
CA SER A 32 -13.44 -15.48 -11.59
C SER A 32 -14.38 -15.45 -12.80
N GLU A 33 -15.67 -15.65 -12.54
CA GLU A 33 -16.72 -15.57 -13.54
C GLU A 33 -16.94 -14.14 -14.01
N ARG A 34 -17.36 -14.03 -15.26
CA ARG A 34 -17.57 -12.76 -15.93
C ARG A 34 -19.00 -12.31 -15.63
N PRO A 35 -19.25 -11.13 -15.04
CA PRO A 35 -20.61 -10.62 -14.94
C PRO A 35 -21.18 -10.38 -16.34
N ASP A 36 -22.45 -10.74 -16.52
CA ASP A 36 -23.18 -10.60 -17.78
C ASP A 36 -23.55 -9.14 -18.05
N ALA A 37 -23.98 -8.42 -17.02
CA ALA A 37 -24.28 -6.99 -17.10
C ALA A 37 -23.13 -6.13 -16.54
N PRO A 38 -22.85 -4.95 -17.13
CA PRO A 38 -21.87 -4.00 -16.59
C PRO A 38 -22.20 -3.52 -15.17
N ASP A 39 -23.47 -3.44 -14.82
CA ASP A 39 -23.95 -2.95 -13.51
C ASP A 39 -23.72 -3.96 -12.37
N ASP A 40 -23.48 -5.23 -12.71
CA ASP A 40 -23.14 -6.30 -11.77
C ASP A 40 -21.63 -6.36 -11.49
N LEU A 41 -20.86 -5.45 -12.08
CA LEU A 41 -19.42 -5.39 -11.86
C LEU A 41 -19.11 -4.97 -10.42
N LEU A 42 -18.75 -5.94 -9.60
CA LEU A 42 -18.25 -5.70 -8.24
C LEU A 42 -16.75 -5.37 -8.20
N ASN A 43 -16.32 -4.73 -7.11
CA ASN A 43 -14.91 -4.45 -6.83
C ASN A 43 -14.04 -5.73 -6.84
N GLY A 44 -14.59 -6.86 -6.40
CA GLY A 44 -13.92 -8.16 -6.44
C GLY A 44 -13.51 -8.59 -7.85
N HIS A 45 -14.36 -8.36 -8.86
CA HIS A 45 -14.05 -8.65 -10.26
C HIS A 45 -12.89 -7.78 -10.77
N VAL A 46 -12.88 -6.49 -10.42
CA VAL A 46 -11.79 -5.58 -10.79
C VAL A 46 -10.47 -6.03 -10.17
N LEU A 47 -10.48 -6.45 -8.91
CA LEU A 47 -9.30 -6.97 -8.23
C LEU A 47 -8.83 -8.31 -8.80
N TYR A 48 -9.76 -9.20 -9.17
CA TYR A 48 -9.44 -10.45 -9.85
C TYR A 48 -8.76 -10.18 -11.20
N ILE A 49 -9.32 -9.29 -12.02
CA ILE A 49 -8.71 -8.92 -13.31
C ILE A 49 -7.32 -8.33 -13.07
N TYR A 50 -7.19 -7.37 -12.14
CA TYR A 50 -5.92 -6.72 -11.83
C TYR A 50 -4.84 -7.69 -11.37
N LEU A 51 -5.14 -8.54 -10.38
CA LEU A 51 -4.15 -9.42 -9.75
C LEU A 51 -3.90 -10.70 -10.55
N VAL A 52 -4.95 -11.33 -11.07
CA VAL A 52 -4.89 -12.67 -11.64
C VAL A 52 -4.70 -12.63 -13.15
N LYS A 53 -5.56 -11.89 -13.89
CA LYS A 53 -5.48 -11.84 -15.37
C LYS A 53 -4.38 -10.91 -15.87
N CYS A 54 -4.24 -9.74 -15.25
CA CYS A 54 -3.41 -8.64 -15.77
C CYS A 54 -2.06 -8.46 -15.05
N CYS A 55 -1.68 -9.38 -14.15
CA CYS A 55 -0.40 -9.37 -13.43
C CYS A 55 -0.06 -8.03 -12.78
N SER A 56 -1.03 -7.40 -12.12
CA SER A 56 -0.92 -6.10 -11.44
C SER A 56 -0.66 -4.90 -12.36
N SER A 57 -1.05 -4.98 -13.64
CA SER A 57 -0.96 -3.86 -14.59
C SER A 57 -2.28 -3.10 -14.71
N ARG A 58 -2.29 -1.83 -14.27
CA ARG A 58 -3.47 -0.96 -14.37
C ARG A 58 -3.91 -0.73 -15.81
N ALA A 59 -2.97 -0.44 -16.71
CA ALA A 59 -3.28 -0.19 -18.12
C ALA A 59 -3.87 -1.42 -18.84
N ARG A 60 -3.48 -2.64 -18.44
CA ARG A 60 -4.09 -3.86 -18.98
C ARG A 60 -5.48 -4.10 -18.39
N THR A 61 -5.63 -3.86 -17.10
CA THR A 61 -6.92 -3.97 -16.39
C THR A 61 -7.94 -3.01 -16.98
N GLU A 62 -7.53 -1.78 -17.28
CA GLU A 62 -8.36 -0.78 -17.93
C GLU A 62 -8.83 -1.23 -19.32
N ARG A 63 -7.94 -1.77 -20.16
CA ARG A 63 -8.33 -2.32 -21.48
C ARG A 63 -9.28 -3.50 -21.35
N GLU A 64 -9.03 -4.37 -20.38
CA GLU A 64 -9.93 -5.49 -20.11
C GLU A 64 -11.31 -4.97 -19.70
N LEU A 65 -11.40 -4.05 -18.74
CA LEU A 65 -12.68 -3.45 -18.32
C LEU A 65 -13.37 -2.69 -19.45
N LEU A 66 -12.63 -1.97 -20.29
CA LEU A 66 -13.19 -1.30 -21.46
C LEU A 66 -13.76 -2.30 -22.48
N SER A 67 -13.21 -3.51 -22.58
CA SER A 67 -13.77 -4.57 -23.43
C SER A 67 -15.08 -5.16 -22.89
N PHE A 68 -15.46 -4.85 -21.65
CA PHE A 68 -16.76 -5.20 -21.08
C PHE A 68 -17.81 -4.13 -21.31
N LEU A 69 -17.37 -2.89 -21.53
CA LEU A 69 -18.26 -1.76 -21.67
C LEU A 69 -18.61 -1.56 -23.14
N PRO A 70 -19.84 -1.12 -23.45
CA PRO A 70 -20.21 -0.79 -24.81
C PRO A 70 -19.23 0.25 -25.41
N PRO A 71 -18.85 0.14 -26.68
CA PRO A 71 -17.86 1.03 -27.31
C PRO A 71 -18.26 2.53 -27.31
N ALA A 72 -19.53 2.85 -27.05
CA ALA A 72 -20.04 4.21 -26.95
C ALA A 72 -19.74 4.90 -25.61
N SER A 73 -19.35 4.17 -24.57
CA SER A 73 -19.14 4.72 -23.24
C SER A 73 -17.67 5.09 -23.01
N SER A 74 -17.30 6.30 -23.43
CA SER A 74 -16.05 6.90 -22.98
C SER A 74 -16.14 7.14 -21.48
N HIS A 75 -15.35 6.42 -20.69
CA HIS A 75 -15.30 6.57 -19.24
C HIS A 75 -13.99 7.22 -18.82
N PRO A 76 -13.88 8.57 -18.94
CA PRO A 76 -12.74 9.32 -18.43
C PRO A 76 -12.72 9.18 -16.91
N GLY A 77 -11.93 8.24 -16.39
CA GLY A 77 -11.86 7.99 -14.95
C GLY A 77 -11.67 6.53 -14.54
N ILE A 78 -11.80 5.56 -15.46
CA ILE A 78 -11.60 4.13 -15.15
C ILE A 78 -10.26 3.89 -14.44
N ASN A 79 -9.16 4.46 -14.96
CA ASN A 79 -7.84 4.26 -14.35
C ASN A 79 -7.78 4.77 -12.89
N ASN A 80 -8.46 5.87 -12.60
CA ASN A 80 -8.56 6.43 -11.24
C ASN A 80 -9.46 5.58 -10.35
N ALA A 81 -10.58 5.07 -10.86
CA ALA A 81 -11.45 4.14 -10.14
C ALA A 81 -10.72 2.83 -9.81
N ILE A 82 -10.02 2.21 -10.79
CA ILE A 82 -9.16 1.04 -10.56
C ILE A 82 -8.12 1.36 -9.49
N LYS A 83 -7.44 2.52 -9.61
CA LYS A 83 -6.43 2.93 -8.63
C LYS A 83 -7.03 3.05 -7.23
N ARG A 84 -8.21 3.67 -7.07
CA ARG A 84 -8.90 3.81 -5.79
C ARG A 84 -9.22 2.45 -5.17
N VAL A 85 -9.82 1.53 -5.93
CA VAL A 85 -10.15 0.18 -5.44
C VAL A 85 -8.89 -0.59 -5.05
N VAL A 86 -7.88 -0.60 -5.92
CA VAL A 86 -6.59 -1.27 -5.66
C VAL A 86 -5.88 -0.68 -4.45
N ASP A 87 -5.82 0.64 -4.33
CA ASP A 87 -5.16 1.30 -3.19
C ASP A 87 -5.96 1.09 -1.90
N ARG A 88 -7.29 1.15 -1.94
CA ARG A 88 -8.18 0.96 -0.77
C ARG A 88 -8.21 -0.47 -0.26
N THR A 89 -7.91 -1.47 -1.10
CA THR A 89 -7.93 -2.90 -0.72
C THR A 89 -6.54 -3.50 -0.56
N LEU A 90 -5.65 -3.34 -1.53
CA LEU A 90 -4.34 -4.01 -1.48
C LEU A 90 -3.35 -3.30 -0.54
N ASN A 91 -3.46 -1.99 -0.32
CA ASN A 91 -2.56 -1.29 0.61
C ASN A 91 -2.94 -1.45 2.08
N THR A 92 -4.24 -1.52 2.38
CA THR A 92 -4.81 -1.76 3.71
C THR A 92 -4.68 -3.22 4.11
N VAL A 93 -4.94 -4.14 3.19
CA VAL A 93 -5.05 -5.57 3.48
C VAL A 93 -3.80 -6.34 3.03
N LYS A 94 -2.60 -5.82 3.36
CA LYS A 94 -1.30 -6.38 2.95
C LYS A 94 -1.04 -7.80 3.47
N ARG A 95 -1.74 -8.23 4.52
CA ARG A 95 -1.68 -9.59 5.07
C ARG A 95 -3.05 -9.99 5.61
N LEU A 96 -3.84 -10.68 4.79
CA LEU A 96 -5.07 -11.37 5.19
C LEU A 96 -4.81 -12.58 6.10
N SER A 97 -4.01 -12.40 7.14
CA SER A 97 -3.76 -13.45 8.13
C SER A 97 -4.80 -13.42 9.25
N ASP A 98 -5.42 -12.25 9.47
CA ASP A 98 -6.42 -12.07 10.52
C ASP A 98 -7.85 -12.21 9.96
N PRO A 99 -8.74 -13.00 10.59
CA PRO A 99 -10.12 -13.19 10.13
C PRO A 99 -10.91 -11.88 10.02
N LYS A 100 -10.69 -10.94 10.94
CA LYS A 100 -11.35 -9.62 10.92
C LYS A 100 -11.00 -8.81 9.68
N GLN A 101 -9.72 -8.84 9.28
CA GLN A 101 -9.26 -8.17 8.05
C GLN A 101 -9.81 -8.84 6.79
N PHE A 102 -10.03 -10.16 6.85
CA PHE A 102 -10.70 -10.90 5.78
C PHE A 102 -12.17 -10.51 5.64
N GLY A 103 -12.89 -10.31 6.75
CA GLY A 103 -14.26 -9.79 6.72
C GLY A 103 -14.34 -8.44 6.02
N THR A 104 -13.46 -7.49 6.37
CA THR A 104 -13.39 -6.18 5.68
C THR A 104 -13.05 -6.33 4.20
N PHE A 105 -12.11 -7.21 3.86
CA PHE A 105 -11.77 -7.48 2.46
C PHE A 105 -12.94 -8.04 1.66
N SER A 106 -13.65 -9.03 2.20
CA SER A 106 -14.80 -9.65 1.54
C SER A 106 -15.95 -8.66 1.37
N SER A 107 -16.18 -7.81 2.38
CA SER A 107 -17.14 -6.69 2.30
C SER A 107 -16.79 -5.76 1.15
N VAL A 108 -15.55 -5.29 1.06
CA VAL A 108 -15.14 -4.37 -0.01
C VAL A 108 -15.18 -5.04 -1.39
N CYS A 109 -14.91 -6.35 -1.49
CA CYS A 109 -15.02 -7.08 -2.75
C CYS A 109 -16.47 -7.18 -3.25
N SER A 110 -17.45 -7.16 -2.33
CA SER A 110 -18.88 -7.26 -2.64
C SER A 110 -19.53 -5.91 -2.96
N GLU A 111 -18.81 -4.80 -2.75
CA GLU A 111 -19.27 -3.47 -3.14
C GLU A 111 -19.32 -3.32 -4.68
N LYS A 112 -20.33 -2.59 -5.18
CA LYS A 112 -20.47 -2.27 -6.60
C LYS A 112 -19.34 -1.37 -7.07
N PHE A 113 -18.79 -1.64 -8.26
CA PHE A 113 -17.75 -0.83 -8.85
C PHE A 113 -18.36 0.42 -9.49
N SER A 114 -17.97 1.60 -9.00
CA SER A 114 -18.38 2.86 -9.59
C SER A 114 -17.30 3.42 -10.51
N PHE A 115 -17.69 3.64 -11.77
CA PHE A 115 -16.94 4.45 -12.73
C PHE A 115 -17.08 5.92 -12.33
N GLY A 116 -16.39 6.31 -11.24
CA GLY A 116 -16.62 7.59 -10.57
C GLY A 116 -16.88 8.73 -11.54
N ARG A 117 -18.04 9.38 -11.41
CA ARG A 117 -18.38 10.57 -12.17
C ARG A 117 -17.40 11.65 -11.79
N VAL A 118 -16.67 12.15 -12.77
CA VAL A 118 -15.92 13.39 -12.61
C VAL A 118 -16.95 14.47 -12.88
N ASP A 119 -17.72 14.84 -11.85
CA ASP A 119 -18.57 16.02 -11.97
C ASP A 119 -17.66 17.24 -12.16
N ALA A 120 -18.03 18.11 -13.10
CA ALA A 120 -17.21 19.20 -13.61
C ALA A 120 -16.76 20.21 -12.53
N ASP A 121 -17.32 20.14 -11.32
CA ASP A 121 -17.07 21.06 -10.21
C ASP A 121 -16.05 20.56 -9.17
N GLY A 122 -15.41 19.40 -9.38
CA GLY A 122 -14.22 19.01 -8.61
C GLY A 122 -14.45 18.72 -7.12
N VAL A 123 -15.70 18.57 -6.68
CA VAL A 123 -16.02 18.12 -5.33
C VAL A 123 -16.19 16.59 -5.39
N GLU A 124 -15.20 15.84 -4.88
CA GLU A 124 -15.34 14.40 -4.72
C GLU A 124 -16.42 14.12 -3.67
N GLU A 125 -17.62 13.74 -4.13
CA GLU A 125 -18.68 13.24 -3.26
C GLU A 125 -18.23 11.87 -2.72
N MET A 126 -17.93 11.84 -1.43
CA MET A 126 -17.49 10.64 -0.73
C MET A 126 -18.75 9.86 -0.30
N PRO A 127 -18.99 8.63 -0.78
CA PRO A 127 -20.15 7.86 -0.33
C PRO A 127 -20.00 7.53 1.15
N ASP A 128 -20.94 8.03 1.94
CA ASP A 128 -20.99 7.88 3.39
C ASP A 128 -21.36 6.43 3.73
N CYS A 129 -20.36 5.64 4.15
CA CYS A 129 -20.58 4.27 4.59
C CYS A 129 -21.09 4.30 6.03
N GLN A 130 -22.40 4.48 6.22
CA GLN A 130 -23.05 4.23 7.50
C GLN A 130 -23.01 2.72 7.78
N MET A 131 -22.20 2.33 8.76
CA MET A 131 -22.24 0.99 9.34
C MET A 131 -23.40 0.95 10.35
N GLU A 132 -24.55 0.40 9.94
CA GLU A 132 -25.52 -0.09 10.92
C GLU A 132 -24.97 -1.39 11.54
N VAL A 133 -24.99 -1.41 12.87
CA VAL A 133 -24.48 -2.50 13.70
C VAL A 133 -25.68 -3.30 14.18
N ASP A 134 -26.09 -4.30 13.41
CA ASP A 134 -27.10 -5.24 13.88
C ASP A 134 -26.47 -6.47 14.53
N LEU A 135 -26.93 -6.70 15.75
CA LEU A 135 -26.57 -7.81 16.62
C LEU A 135 -27.15 -9.13 16.09
N PHE A 136 -26.31 -10.17 16.16
CA PHE A 136 -26.62 -11.59 16.07
C PHE A 136 -27.90 -12.01 16.85
N PRO A 137 -28.59 -13.10 16.45
CA PRO A 137 -28.19 -14.43 16.94
C PRO A 137 -28.23 -15.58 15.93
N SER A 138 -27.37 -16.55 16.22
CA SER A 138 -27.05 -17.83 15.59
C SER A 138 -28.23 -18.72 15.22
N THR A 139 -28.06 -19.55 14.17
CA THR A 139 -28.46 -20.97 14.21
C THR A 139 -27.56 -21.85 13.36
N SER A 140 -27.35 -23.04 13.88
CA SER A 140 -26.48 -24.14 13.49
C SER A 140 -27.15 -25.12 12.51
N THR A 141 -26.45 -25.60 11.48
CA THR A 141 -26.76 -26.87 10.77
C THR A 141 -25.50 -27.34 10.05
N SER A 142 -24.75 -28.31 10.61
CA SER A 142 -24.83 -29.77 10.40
C SER A 142 -24.34 -30.28 9.04
N ALA A 143 -23.15 -30.90 9.08
CA ALA A 143 -22.65 -32.09 8.37
C ALA A 143 -22.98 -32.33 6.87
N GLN A 144 -21.93 -32.57 6.07
CA GLN A 144 -21.57 -33.89 5.50
C GLN A 144 -20.32 -33.76 4.57
N PRO A 145 -19.35 -34.70 4.62
CA PRO A 145 -18.25 -34.78 3.67
C PRO A 145 -18.55 -35.80 2.56
N ILE A 146 -18.35 -35.42 1.29
CA ILE A 146 -18.42 -36.36 0.16
C ILE A 146 -16.99 -36.81 -0.23
N PRO A 147 -16.73 -38.12 -0.39
CA PRO A 147 -15.42 -38.65 -0.73
C PRO A 147 -15.25 -38.93 -2.23
N PHE A 148 -13.97 -38.99 -2.62
CA PHE A 148 -13.38 -39.90 -3.62
C PHE A 148 -13.63 -39.74 -5.14
N SER A 149 -12.49 -39.77 -5.83
CA SER A 149 -12.16 -40.66 -6.96
C SER A 149 -12.00 -39.99 -8.33
N GLY A 150 -10.79 -40.09 -8.85
CA GLY A 150 -10.42 -39.64 -10.18
C GLY A 150 -8.92 -39.77 -10.44
N LYS A 151 -8.37 -40.98 -10.28
CA LYS A 151 -7.02 -41.33 -10.76
C LYS A 151 -7.04 -41.38 -12.30
N GLY A 152 -6.75 -40.25 -12.94
CA GLY A 152 -6.49 -40.17 -14.38
C GLY A 152 -5.02 -40.43 -14.68
N ASN A 153 -4.72 -41.66 -15.09
CA ASN A 153 -3.41 -42.14 -15.51
C ASN A 153 -3.05 -41.56 -16.90
N VAL A 154 -2.29 -40.47 -16.96
CA VAL A 154 -1.84 -39.88 -18.23
C VAL A 154 -0.57 -40.60 -18.69
N LYS A 155 -0.74 -41.51 -19.65
CA LYS A 155 0.33 -42.16 -20.40
C LYS A 155 1.16 -41.11 -21.14
N SER A 156 2.44 -41.03 -20.79
CA SER A 156 3.48 -40.30 -21.49
C SER A 156 3.70 -40.90 -22.88
N SER A 157 3.14 -40.26 -23.91
CA SER A 157 3.41 -40.62 -25.31
C SER A 157 4.72 -39.97 -25.73
N THR A 158 5.80 -40.76 -25.70
CA THR A 158 7.10 -40.39 -26.27
C THR A 158 7.01 -40.42 -27.80
N VAL A 159 6.81 -39.26 -28.40
CA VAL A 159 6.95 -39.09 -29.86
C VAL A 159 8.44 -39.10 -30.19
N SER A 160 8.90 -40.21 -30.77
CA SER A 160 10.19 -40.34 -31.41
C SER A 160 10.27 -39.40 -32.61
N VAL A 161 10.98 -38.27 -32.44
CA VAL A 161 11.30 -37.34 -33.52
C VAL A 161 12.29 -38.02 -34.47
N ALA A 162 11.76 -38.57 -35.56
CA ALA A 162 12.56 -39.03 -36.69
C ALA A 162 13.33 -37.82 -37.25
N LYS A 163 14.67 -37.91 -37.25
CA LYS A 163 15.56 -36.92 -37.86
C LYS A 163 15.39 -36.99 -39.38
N SER A 164 14.60 -36.09 -39.92
CA SER A 164 14.59 -35.79 -41.36
C SER A 164 16.00 -35.35 -41.80
N PRO A 165 16.58 -35.95 -42.85
CA PRO A 165 17.81 -35.45 -43.44
C PRO A 165 17.45 -34.20 -44.23
N VAL A 166 17.72 -33.03 -43.65
CA VAL A 166 17.67 -31.75 -44.36
C VAL A 166 18.74 -31.80 -45.44
N LYS A 167 18.34 -32.20 -46.65
CA LYS A 167 19.11 -31.99 -47.88
C LYS A 167 19.41 -30.49 -47.96
N THR A 168 20.67 -30.15 -47.79
CA THR A 168 21.25 -28.83 -48.02
C THR A 168 21.03 -28.46 -49.48
N ARG A 169 19.86 -27.85 -49.78
CA ARG A 169 19.64 -27.14 -51.03
C ARG A 169 20.73 -26.09 -51.16
N GLN A 170 21.56 -26.22 -52.20
CA GLN A 170 22.48 -25.20 -52.64
C GLN A 170 21.70 -23.89 -52.81
N ILE A 171 21.99 -22.91 -51.96
CA ILE A 171 21.44 -21.57 -52.08
C ILE A 171 22.13 -20.92 -53.28
N SER A 172 21.39 -20.76 -54.38
CA SER A 172 21.81 -19.98 -55.53
C SER A 172 22.23 -18.58 -55.06
N LYS A 173 23.45 -18.16 -55.41
CA LYS A 173 24.01 -16.85 -55.06
C LYS A 173 23.16 -15.74 -55.68
N CYS A 174 22.23 -15.19 -54.91
CA CYS A 174 21.45 -14.02 -55.25
C CYS A 174 22.37 -12.79 -55.36
N THR A 175 22.62 -12.32 -56.58
CA THR A 175 23.47 -11.16 -56.87
C THR A 175 22.82 -9.82 -56.46
N SER A 176 21.49 -9.76 -56.38
CA SER A 176 20.74 -8.59 -55.87
C SER A 176 20.77 -8.47 -54.35
N CYS A 177 21.18 -9.52 -53.63
CA CYS A 177 21.26 -9.56 -52.17
C CYS A 177 22.58 -8.97 -51.62
N ARG A 178 23.31 -8.17 -52.40
CA ARG A 178 24.60 -7.55 -52.00
C ARG A 178 24.49 -6.64 -50.77
N ARG A 179 23.29 -6.12 -50.46
CA ARG A 179 22.98 -5.37 -49.22
C ARG A 179 22.90 -6.24 -47.95
N LEU A 180 22.80 -7.57 -48.07
CA LEU A 180 22.76 -8.51 -46.95
C LEU A 180 24.13 -9.12 -46.60
N HIS A 181 25.18 -8.78 -47.36
CA HIS A 181 26.53 -9.29 -47.16
C HIS A 181 27.35 -8.47 -46.14
N LEU A 182 26.78 -8.21 -44.96
CA LEU A 182 27.66 -8.01 -43.80
C LEU A 182 28.27 -9.38 -43.49
N PRO A 183 29.60 -9.53 -43.44
CA PRO A 183 30.20 -10.81 -43.11
C PRO A 183 29.62 -11.30 -41.79
N VAL A 184 29.28 -12.59 -41.70
CA VAL A 184 28.64 -13.17 -40.50
C VAL A 184 29.39 -12.79 -39.21
N LYS A 185 30.72 -12.59 -39.32
CA LYS A 185 31.59 -12.05 -38.26
C LYS A 185 31.20 -10.64 -37.79
N SER A 186 30.89 -9.70 -38.68
CA SER A 186 30.47 -8.33 -38.31
C SER A 186 29.07 -8.30 -37.71
N MET A 187 28.13 -9.12 -38.22
CA MET A 187 26.81 -9.29 -37.62
C MET A 187 26.90 -9.85 -36.19
N ARG A 188 27.74 -10.88 -35.98
CA ARG A 188 27.97 -11.46 -34.66
C ARG A 188 28.62 -10.46 -33.70
N LYS A 189 29.58 -9.66 -34.19
CA LYS A 189 30.21 -8.58 -33.41
C LYS A 189 29.18 -7.52 -32.99
N LYS A 190 28.34 -7.06 -33.93
CA LYS A 190 27.28 -6.07 -33.68
C LYS A 190 26.22 -6.59 -32.70
N GLN A 191 25.82 -7.85 -32.81
CA GLN A 191 24.91 -8.47 -31.82
C GLN A 191 25.55 -8.57 -30.43
N LEU A 192 26.83 -8.92 -30.34
CA LEU A 192 27.55 -8.96 -29.06
C LEU A 192 27.64 -7.57 -28.42
N GLU A 193 27.90 -6.55 -29.23
CA GLU A 193 27.97 -5.15 -28.80
C GLU A 193 26.62 -4.64 -28.30
N MET A 194 25.53 -4.88 -29.04
CA MET A 194 24.18 -4.58 -28.56
C MET A 194 23.84 -5.30 -27.24
N ARG A 195 24.27 -6.56 -27.07
CA ARG A 195 24.07 -7.28 -25.80
C ARG A 195 24.86 -6.65 -24.65
N LYS A 196 26.10 -6.21 -24.89
CA LYS A 196 26.92 -5.51 -23.90
C LYS A 196 26.29 -4.18 -23.49
N GLU A 197 25.85 -3.38 -24.47
CA GLU A 197 25.18 -2.10 -24.25
C GLU A 197 23.85 -2.26 -23.51
N HIS A 198 23.07 -3.28 -23.85
CA HIS A 198 21.85 -3.59 -23.11
C HIS A 198 22.15 -3.97 -21.66
N GLY A 199 23.23 -4.73 -21.44
CA GLY A 199 23.71 -5.11 -20.12
C GLY A 199 24.15 -3.91 -19.27
N THR A 200 24.88 -2.95 -19.83
CA THR A 200 25.28 -1.72 -19.12
C THR A 200 24.06 -0.87 -18.78
N ARG A 201 23.14 -0.67 -19.74
CA ARG A 201 21.90 0.10 -19.51
C ARG A 201 21.04 -0.48 -18.38
N ILE A 202 20.95 -1.81 -18.26
CA ILE A 202 20.25 -2.47 -17.14
C ILE A 202 20.97 -2.19 -15.81
N LYS A 203 22.31 -2.26 -15.77
CA LYS A 203 23.09 -1.95 -14.56
C LYS A 203 22.89 -0.50 -14.13
N ASP A 204 22.93 0.44 -15.06
CA ASP A 204 22.75 1.87 -14.78
C ASP A 204 21.34 2.17 -14.27
N MET A 205 20.31 1.56 -14.87
CA MET A 205 18.94 1.66 -14.33
C MET A 205 18.84 1.14 -12.90
N ARG A 206 19.50 0.02 -12.57
CA ARG A 206 19.49 -0.51 -11.20
C ARG A 206 20.21 0.43 -10.23
N ILE A 207 21.33 1.03 -10.63
CA ILE A 207 22.06 2.01 -9.82
C ILE A 207 21.19 3.26 -9.60
N ALA A 208 20.55 3.78 -10.66
CA ALA A 208 19.65 4.92 -10.59
C ALA A 208 18.45 4.65 -9.67
N GLN A 209 17.84 3.47 -9.74
CA GLN A 209 16.76 3.07 -8.84
C GLN A 209 17.21 2.99 -7.37
N LYS A 210 18.41 2.43 -7.12
CA LYS A 210 19.00 2.41 -5.76
C LYS A 210 19.23 3.83 -5.23
N LYS A 211 19.80 4.72 -6.05
CA LYS A 211 19.99 6.14 -5.69
C LYS A 211 18.65 6.83 -5.41
N LYS A 212 17.62 6.61 -6.23
CA LYS A 212 16.28 7.17 -6.03
C LYS A 212 15.64 6.70 -4.71
N ALA A 213 15.81 5.43 -4.36
CA ALA A 213 15.34 4.90 -3.08
C ALA A 213 16.08 5.55 -1.89
N ALA A 214 17.40 5.72 -1.99
CA ALA A 214 18.18 6.38 -0.96
C ALA A 214 17.77 7.85 -0.77
N ILE A 215 17.56 8.59 -1.86
CA ILE A 215 17.06 9.98 -1.83
C ILE A 215 15.68 10.04 -1.16
N LYS A 216 14.78 9.10 -1.48
CA LYS A 216 13.45 9.04 -0.84
C LYS A 216 13.55 8.84 0.68
N MET A 217 14.43 7.96 1.13
CA MET A 217 14.68 7.73 2.56
C MET A 217 15.29 8.95 3.25
N LEU A 218 16.23 9.63 2.60
CA LEU A 218 16.82 10.87 3.13
C LEU A 218 15.77 11.98 3.25
N ASN A 219 14.92 12.17 2.24
CA ASN A 219 13.84 13.15 2.27
C ASN A 219 12.81 12.85 3.36
N GLN A 220 12.51 11.57 3.60
CA GLN A 220 11.66 11.17 4.72
C GLN A 220 12.28 11.54 6.07
N LYS A 221 13.54 11.18 6.31
CA LYS A 221 14.26 11.54 7.54
C LYS A 221 14.31 13.06 7.74
N LEU A 222 14.46 13.82 6.67
CA LEU A 222 14.49 15.28 6.72
C LEU A 222 13.12 15.86 7.13
N ARG A 223 12.01 15.28 6.65
CA ARG A 223 10.65 15.65 7.08
C ARG A 223 10.42 15.33 8.56
N GLU A 224 10.82 14.16 9.01
CA GLU A 224 10.73 13.76 10.42
C GLU A 224 11.54 14.69 11.33
N LYS A 225 12.77 15.05 10.93
CA LYS A 225 13.60 16.01 11.68
C LYS A 225 12.99 17.41 11.73
N LYS A 226 12.39 17.89 10.63
CA LYS A 226 11.65 19.17 10.60
C LYS A 226 10.46 19.16 11.55
N TYR A 227 9.66 18.09 11.53
CA TYR A 227 8.52 17.94 12.43
C TYR A 227 8.96 17.94 13.90
N ASN A 228 9.99 17.16 14.25
CA ASN A 228 10.53 17.10 15.60
C ASN A 228 11.09 18.46 16.06
N LEU A 229 11.74 19.20 15.16
CA LEU A 229 12.24 20.54 15.46
C LEU A 229 11.09 21.50 15.80
N GLU A 230 10.01 21.50 15.02
CA GLU A 230 8.83 22.32 15.29
C GLU A 230 8.13 21.91 16.59
N ALA A 231 8.02 20.61 16.87
CA ALA A 231 7.52 20.12 18.14
C ALA A 231 8.37 20.61 19.33
N SER A 232 9.71 20.53 19.23
CA SER A 232 10.63 21.04 20.24
C SER A 232 10.55 22.56 20.42
N LYS A 233 10.34 23.34 19.36
CA LYS A 233 10.11 24.78 19.48
C LYS A 233 8.83 25.08 20.27
N ARG A 234 7.76 24.33 20.03
CA ARG A 234 6.49 24.47 20.77
C ARG A 234 6.69 24.15 22.26
N THR A 235 7.37 23.05 22.58
CA THR A 235 7.64 22.69 23.99
C THR A 235 8.49 23.76 24.69
N VAL A 236 9.57 24.24 24.05
CA VAL A 236 10.38 25.34 24.61
C VAL A 236 9.56 26.60 24.84
N SER A 237 8.68 26.98 23.92
CA SER A 237 7.77 28.13 24.09
C SER A 237 6.85 27.95 25.30
N THR A 238 6.26 26.76 25.47
CA THR A 238 5.42 26.47 26.64
C THR A 238 6.20 26.50 27.95
N LEU A 239 7.42 25.98 27.98
CA LEU A 239 8.29 26.02 29.17
C LEU A 239 8.65 27.46 29.53
N LYS A 240 9.00 28.30 28.56
CA LYS A 240 9.25 29.75 28.79
C LYS A 240 8.03 30.46 29.38
N LYS A 241 6.81 30.13 28.92
CA LYS A 241 5.57 30.68 29.50
C LYS A 241 5.37 30.23 30.96
N LYS A 242 5.59 28.94 31.25
CA LYS A 242 5.52 28.40 32.62
C LYS A 242 6.56 29.03 33.54
N GLU A 243 7.79 29.19 33.08
CA GLU A 243 8.86 29.84 33.85
C GLU A 243 8.52 31.30 34.19
N LYS A 244 7.99 32.07 33.22
CA LYS A 244 7.50 33.44 33.48
C LYS A 244 6.38 33.47 34.52
N ARG A 245 5.42 32.55 34.44
CA ARG A 245 4.34 32.42 35.43
C ARG A 245 4.90 32.09 36.82
N GLN A 246 5.86 31.17 36.90
CA GLN A 246 6.50 30.80 38.16
C GLN A 246 7.25 32.00 38.79
N LYS A 247 7.97 32.78 37.97
CA LYS A 247 8.64 34.01 38.44
C LYS A 247 7.64 35.01 39.03
N ARG A 248 6.45 35.17 38.41
CA ARG A 248 5.38 36.04 38.94
C ARG A 248 4.84 35.52 40.28
N ILE A 249 4.55 34.22 40.39
CA ILE A 249 4.08 33.61 41.64
C ILE A 249 5.11 33.78 42.75
N ASN A 250 6.39 33.52 42.47
CA ASN A 250 7.47 33.71 43.44
C ASN A 250 7.62 35.18 43.86
N LYS A 251 7.44 36.13 42.92
CA LYS A 251 7.43 37.57 43.24
C LYS A 251 6.28 37.93 44.20
N MET A 252 5.06 37.44 43.94
CA MET A 252 3.89 37.64 44.80
C MET A 252 4.11 37.04 46.19
N ARG A 253 4.63 35.81 46.27
CA ARG A 253 4.95 35.14 47.55
C ARG A 253 5.98 35.93 48.36
N ARG A 254 7.03 36.44 47.71
CA ARG A 254 8.02 37.30 48.38
C ARG A 254 7.39 38.59 48.87
N ALA A 255 6.54 39.24 48.06
CA ALA A 255 5.84 40.45 48.49
C ALA A 255 4.92 40.19 49.70
N ALA A 256 4.22 39.05 49.74
CA ALA A 256 3.37 38.67 50.86
C ALA A 256 4.15 38.40 52.15
N LEU A 257 5.36 37.81 52.07
CA LEU A 257 6.23 37.57 53.23
C LEU A 257 6.78 38.85 53.87
N PHE A 258 6.81 39.95 53.11
CA PHE A 258 7.28 41.26 53.57
C PHE A 258 6.14 42.27 53.74
N GLN A 259 4.88 41.81 53.81
CA GLN A 259 3.84 42.70 54.31
C GLN A 259 4.15 42.97 55.79
N PRO A 260 4.31 44.25 56.20
CA PRO A 260 4.40 44.58 57.61
C PRO A 260 3.15 44.01 58.26
N GLN A 261 3.33 43.19 59.30
CA GLN A 261 2.20 42.84 60.15
C GLN A 261 1.59 44.16 60.61
N PRO A 262 0.26 44.32 60.51
CA PRO A 262 -0.37 45.56 60.95
C PRO A 262 0.06 45.79 62.40
N GLU A 263 0.75 46.90 62.64
CA GLU A 263 1.28 47.24 63.98
C GLU A 263 0.15 47.22 65.02
N ASP A 264 -1.09 47.48 64.59
CA ASP A 264 -2.31 47.40 65.38
C ASP A 264 -2.63 45.99 65.92
N GLU A 265 -2.29 44.90 65.20
CA GLU A 265 -2.48 43.53 65.72
C GLU A 265 -1.40 43.15 66.74
N LEU A 266 -0.19 43.70 66.60
CA LEU A 266 0.88 43.53 67.58
C LEU A 266 0.58 44.31 68.87
N ILE A 267 0.09 45.54 68.75
CA ILE A 267 -0.34 46.36 69.89
C ILE A 267 -1.53 45.69 70.61
N GLY A 268 -2.52 45.18 69.87
CA GLY A 268 -3.66 44.45 70.45
C GLY A 268 -3.26 43.18 71.22
N ARG A 269 -2.30 42.40 70.68
CA ARG A 269 -1.79 41.20 71.37
C ARG A 269 -0.93 41.51 72.59
N VAL A 270 -0.18 42.61 72.57
CA VAL A 270 0.56 43.06 73.75
C VAL A 270 -0.41 43.50 74.84
N ALA A 271 -1.48 44.23 74.49
CA ALA A 271 -2.52 44.62 75.43
C ALA A 271 -3.25 43.41 76.05
N GLU A 272 -3.64 42.41 75.25
CA GLU A 272 -4.24 41.17 75.78
C GLU A 272 -3.29 40.40 76.72
N LEU A 273 -1.98 40.39 76.44
CA LEU A 273 -0.98 39.74 77.29
C LEU A 273 -0.74 40.51 78.60
N GLU A 274 -0.78 41.84 78.56
CA GLU A 274 -0.70 42.69 79.75
C GLU A 274 -1.94 42.50 80.65
N GLU A 275 -3.12 42.39 80.07
CA GLU A 275 -4.37 42.13 80.80
C GLU A 275 -4.35 40.75 81.49
N GLN A 276 -3.92 39.70 80.79
CA GLN A 276 -3.77 38.35 81.36
C GLN A 276 -2.70 38.26 82.46
N LEU A 277 -1.67 39.12 82.41
CA LEU A 277 -0.66 39.21 83.46
C LEU A 277 -1.16 39.97 84.69
N ALA A 278 -2.04 40.96 84.52
CA ALA A 278 -2.63 41.72 85.62
C ALA A 278 -3.70 40.93 86.40
N GLU A 279 -4.32 39.94 85.77
CA GLU A 279 -5.30 39.04 86.42
C GLU A 279 -4.66 37.89 87.25
N ARG A 280 -3.33 37.73 87.19
CA ARG A 280 -2.57 36.74 87.98
C ARG A 280 -1.91 37.35 89.20
#